data_AF-A0A7C5GSK2-F1
#
_entry.id   AF-A0A7C5GSK2-F1
#
_cell.length_a   1.000
_cell.length_b   1.000
_cell.length_c   1.000
_cell.angle_alpha   90.00
_cell.angle_beta   90.00
_cell.angle_gamma   90.00
#
_symmetry.space_group_name_H-M   'P 1'
#
loop_
_entity.id
_entity.type
_entity.pdbx_description
1 polymer ?
#
loop_
_entity_poly.entity_id
_entity_poly.type
_entity_poly.pdbx_seq_one_letter_code
_entity_poly.pdbx_strand_id
1 'polypeptide(L)'
;MPMILQPHGRRNVAPWRKYRGDSMRRAPRPLPALLLLLLVTHFSGPAPAADSIPWFEGGVEAAFSEARRSGKPLFLYWGAVWCPPCQQLKATIFRRPEFLRQIRLFVPVYLDGDTPDAQRWGSRFRVRGYPTVILFAPDGRELTRIPGGLDIRQYAGVLNLALDRMEPVGELLDRVMHEGRADPQALRLLAFYSWDQDTRLAKGRREEVFRKLTAMAGGAAEPQIGDRLWMLWLHERMARAGEAPPEAEERRRVEQRLLEILGRPESRRAVASSLHYASRELTTFATGGEKKGIGRLSRAWGRAMEAERNTPDLSCASRLATWLPAVELHRLVSPDEEPSSTLIDHIRREVARCNRETTDPYERQAVVNMAVYLLQTAGLEQEAKSLLKAELERSRSPFYFMVELADLARQAGRPEEALRWLERAHDSARGPATRFQWGTYHVLGMVELTPEEGEAIERAAIALLTELSRSPDALFGRNLRRLHTLGEGLRAWAGESDGHPRLERIQDAFAPACERLGQSEEPFDCKGWLTAK
;
A
#
# COMPACT_ATOMS: atom_id res chain seq x y z
N MET A 1 8.07 -3.43 -9.73
CA MET A 1 7.30 -3.94 -8.58
C MET A 1 5.90 -3.38 -8.67
N PRO A 2 4.85 -4.16 -8.37
CA PRO A 2 3.48 -3.66 -8.46
C PRO A 2 3.25 -2.56 -7.43
N MET A 3 2.36 -1.63 -7.78
CA MET A 3 1.76 -0.74 -6.79
C MET A 3 1.09 -1.56 -5.69
N ILE A 4 1.02 -0.99 -4.48
CA ILE A 4 0.20 -1.49 -3.36
C ILE A 4 -1.13 -2.03 -3.89
N LEU A 5 -1.48 -3.28 -3.56
CA LEU A 5 -2.66 -3.95 -4.09
C LEU A 5 -3.97 -3.27 -3.66
N GLN A 6 -4.35 -2.27 -4.44
CA GLN A 6 -5.73 -2.09 -4.85
C GLN A 6 -6.01 -3.14 -5.95
N PRO A 7 -7.09 -3.93 -5.89
CA PRO A 7 -7.53 -4.87 -6.94
C PRO A 7 -7.95 -4.20 -8.27
N HIS A 8 -7.16 -3.26 -8.80
CA HIS A 8 -7.64 -2.25 -9.76
C HIS A 8 -6.70 -2.02 -10.95
N GLY A 9 -6.83 -2.88 -11.96
CA GLY A 9 -7.55 -2.36 -13.14
C GLY A 9 -9.05 -2.42 -12.79
N ARG A 10 -9.74 -1.32 -12.42
CA ARG A 10 -9.55 0.07 -12.85
C ARG A 10 -9.53 1.09 -11.69
N ARG A 11 -8.73 2.15 -11.85
CA ARG A 11 -8.93 3.52 -11.30
C ARG A 11 -9.55 3.69 -9.89
N ASN A 12 -8.65 3.86 -8.92
CA ASN A 12 -8.62 5.08 -8.10
C ASN A 12 -9.77 5.43 -7.11
N VAL A 13 -9.75 4.71 -5.98
CA VAL A 13 -9.71 5.20 -4.57
C VAL A 13 -10.90 5.93 -3.92
N ALA A 14 -10.80 5.95 -2.59
CA ALA A 14 -11.87 5.98 -1.61
C ALA A 14 -11.36 6.46 -0.19
N PRO A 15 -11.88 7.46 0.63
CA PRO A 15 -12.74 7.28 1.86
C PRO A 15 -13.83 8.40 2.31
N TRP A 16 -14.45 8.86 3.46
CA TRP A 16 -14.80 8.47 4.90
C TRP A 16 -15.34 9.71 5.80
N ARG A 17 -16.49 9.91 6.57
CA ARG A 17 -16.76 10.74 7.91
C ARG A 17 -18.25 11.06 8.40
N LYS A 18 -18.63 11.40 9.70
CA LYS A 18 -18.76 10.72 11.10
C LYS A 18 -19.45 11.58 12.28
N TYR A 19 -20.36 11.11 13.20
CA TYR A 19 -20.87 11.85 14.47
C TYR A 19 -20.83 11.14 15.90
N ARG A 20 -21.47 11.66 17.00
CA ARG A 20 -21.29 11.30 18.46
C ARG A 20 -22.56 11.32 19.35
N GLY A 21 -22.56 10.57 20.48
CA GLY A 21 -23.33 10.80 21.73
C GLY A 21 -24.53 9.86 22.01
N ASP A 22 -24.99 9.63 23.25
CA ASP A 22 -24.34 9.75 24.58
C ASP A 22 -25.09 8.97 25.71
N SER A 23 -24.42 8.77 26.85
CA SER A 23 -24.95 8.45 28.19
C SER A 23 -25.49 7.03 28.51
N MET A 24 -24.98 6.48 29.62
CA MET A 24 -25.78 5.74 30.61
C MET A 24 -25.15 5.92 32.00
N ARG A 25 -25.98 6.07 33.04
CA ARG A 25 -25.53 6.27 34.44
C ARG A 25 -25.97 5.11 35.32
N ARG A 26 -25.12 4.68 36.25
CA ARG A 26 -25.44 4.40 37.68
C ARG A 26 -24.15 4.14 38.47
N ALA A 27 -24.26 4.12 39.80
CA ALA A 27 -23.14 4.29 40.73
C ALA A 27 -23.18 3.22 41.87
N PRO A 28 -22.64 3.42 43.09
CA PRO A 28 -21.35 2.80 43.48
C PRO A 28 -21.43 2.00 44.81
N ARG A 29 -20.26 1.80 45.46
CA ARG A 29 -19.98 1.30 46.85
C ARG A 29 -19.54 -0.18 46.93
N PRO A 30 -18.85 -0.59 48.01
CA PRO A 30 -17.75 0.12 48.72
C PRO A 30 -16.54 -0.78 49.03
N LEU A 31 -15.42 -0.17 49.45
CA LEU A 31 -14.26 -0.86 50.05
C LEU A 31 -14.37 -0.88 51.59
N PRO A 32 -13.99 -1.98 52.25
CA PRO A 32 -13.36 -1.94 53.57
C PRO A 32 -11.83 -1.90 53.42
N ALA A 33 -11.13 -1.12 54.24
CA ALA A 33 -9.67 -1.07 54.27
C ALA A 33 -9.09 -2.13 55.22
N LEU A 34 -7.91 -2.66 54.89
CA LEU A 34 -7.09 -3.44 55.81
C LEU A 34 -5.64 -2.97 55.70
N LEU A 35 -5.03 -2.58 56.82
CA LEU A 35 -3.61 -2.21 56.86
C LEU A 35 -2.75 -3.47 56.81
N LEU A 36 -1.75 -3.46 55.91
CA LEU A 36 -0.57 -4.32 56.02
C LEU A 36 0.67 -3.44 56.01
N LEU A 37 1.56 -3.62 56.99
CA LEU A 37 2.92 -3.11 56.88
C LEU A 37 3.68 -3.98 55.88
N LEU A 38 4.25 -3.35 54.86
CA LEU A 38 5.22 -3.95 53.95
C LEU A 38 6.49 -3.10 53.95
N LEU A 39 7.65 -3.74 54.11
CA LEU A 39 8.94 -3.07 53.96
C LEU A 39 9.06 -2.61 52.50
N VAL A 40 9.27 -1.31 52.28
CA VAL A 40 9.52 -0.75 50.94
C VAL A 40 10.99 -0.98 50.57
N THR A 41 11.35 -2.25 50.36
CA THR A 41 12.58 -2.59 49.64
C THR A 41 12.50 -1.95 48.26
N HIS A 42 13.40 -1.02 47.97
CA HIS A 42 13.47 -0.33 46.68
C HIS A 42 14.05 -1.28 45.62
N PHE A 43 13.26 -2.28 45.24
CA PHE A 43 13.57 -3.19 44.15
C PHE A 43 13.33 -2.42 42.84
N SER A 44 14.36 -1.71 42.38
CA SER A 44 14.43 -1.08 41.05
C SER A 44 14.51 -2.16 39.97
N GLY A 45 13.44 -2.95 39.84
CA GLY A 45 13.23 -3.83 38.70
C GLY A 45 13.21 -3.01 37.41
N PRO A 46 13.58 -3.62 36.26
CA PRO A 46 13.50 -2.92 34.98
C PRO A 46 12.06 -2.44 34.76
N ALA A 47 11.91 -1.15 34.43
CA ALA A 47 10.60 -0.57 34.15
C ALA A 47 9.88 -1.42 33.08
N PRO A 48 8.57 -1.71 33.24
CA PRO A 48 7.86 -2.59 32.34
C PRO A 48 8.00 -2.10 30.90
N ALA A 49 8.49 -2.97 30.03
CA ALA A 49 8.80 -2.65 28.65
C ALA A 49 7.51 -2.39 27.86
N ALA A 50 7.03 -1.14 27.88
CA ALA A 50 5.68 -0.81 27.44
C ALA A 50 5.36 -1.36 26.03
N ASP A 51 4.24 -2.08 25.93
CA ASP A 51 3.87 -2.99 24.83
C ASP A 51 3.44 -2.28 23.53
N SER A 52 3.80 -1.00 23.38
CA SER A 52 3.35 -0.14 22.28
C SER A 52 4.40 0.90 21.90
N ILE A 53 4.22 1.46 20.70
CA ILE A 53 5.05 2.56 20.19
C ILE A 53 4.71 3.83 20.99
N PRO A 54 5.71 4.52 21.57
CA PRO A 54 5.50 5.80 22.25
C PRO A 54 5.36 6.93 21.21
N TRP A 55 4.27 6.91 20.44
CA TRP A 55 4.00 7.89 19.40
C TRP A 55 4.03 9.31 19.96
N PHE A 56 4.73 10.21 19.26
CA PHE A 56 4.78 11.63 19.60
C PHE A 56 3.40 12.28 19.42
N GLU A 57 2.90 12.93 20.47
CA GLU A 57 1.53 13.45 20.53
C GLU A 57 1.32 14.79 19.81
N GLY A 58 2.41 15.50 19.49
CA GLY A 58 2.37 16.76 18.73
C GLY A 58 2.35 16.58 17.21
N GLY A 59 2.08 17.67 16.49
CA GLY A 59 2.13 17.68 15.03
C GLY A 59 3.53 17.42 14.45
N VAL A 60 3.60 17.06 13.17
CA VAL A 60 4.83 16.69 12.45
C VAL A 60 5.95 17.72 12.63
N GLU A 61 5.65 19.02 12.54
CA GLU A 61 6.64 20.09 12.74
C GLU A 61 7.22 20.14 14.16
N ALA A 62 6.38 19.95 15.18
CA ALA A 62 6.82 19.85 16.56
C ALA A 62 7.70 18.60 16.78
N ALA A 63 7.42 17.50 16.07
CA ALA A 63 8.25 16.30 16.10
C ALA A 63 9.65 16.53 15.48
N PHE A 64 9.75 17.29 14.38
CA PHE A 64 11.07 17.68 13.83
C PHE A 64 11.83 18.61 14.79
N SER A 65 11.15 19.47 15.54
CA SER A 65 11.77 20.28 16.58
C SER A 65 12.23 19.44 17.79
N GLU A 66 11.46 18.41 18.17
CA GLU A 66 11.88 17.44 19.19
C GLU A 66 13.06 16.57 18.71
N ALA A 67 13.09 16.17 17.44
CA ALA A 67 14.22 15.44 16.85
C ALA A 67 15.52 16.26 16.93
N ARG A 68 15.48 17.55 16.52
CA ARG A 68 16.58 18.51 16.72
C ARG A 68 17.00 18.64 18.18
N ARG A 69 16.03 18.84 19.09
CA ARG A 69 16.27 19.09 20.52
C ARG A 69 16.85 17.89 21.26
N SER A 70 16.44 16.68 20.90
CA SER A 70 16.84 15.42 21.53
C SER A 70 18.04 14.74 20.87
N GLY A 71 18.48 15.22 19.70
CA GLY A 71 19.51 14.56 18.89
C GLY A 71 19.09 13.23 18.26
N LYS A 72 17.80 12.87 18.33
CA LYS A 72 17.28 11.60 17.81
C LYS A 72 16.79 11.72 16.36
N PRO A 73 17.00 10.71 15.51
CA PRO A 73 16.34 10.65 14.21
C PRO A 73 14.81 10.55 14.36
N LEU A 74 14.07 11.03 13.37
CA LEU A 74 12.61 10.98 13.33
C LEU A 74 12.15 9.78 12.49
N PHE A 75 11.25 8.96 13.04
CA PHE A 75 10.56 7.88 12.33
C PHE A 75 9.17 8.39 11.95
N LEU A 76 8.91 8.63 10.66
CA LEU A 76 7.59 9.04 10.18
C LEU A 76 6.88 7.85 9.53
N TYR A 77 5.77 7.42 10.12
CA TYR A 77 4.84 6.48 9.52
C TYR A 77 3.60 7.23 9.04
N TRP A 78 3.38 7.25 7.71
CA TRP A 78 2.14 7.72 7.11
C TRP A 78 1.29 6.51 6.69
N GLY A 79 0.05 6.46 7.17
CA GLY A 79 -0.90 5.41 6.83
C GLY A 79 -2.35 5.88 6.97
N ALA A 80 -3.30 4.96 6.87
CA ALA A 80 -4.71 5.24 7.13
C ALA A 80 -5.39 4.07 7.83
N VAL A 81 -6.42 4.34 8.64
CA VAL A 81 -7.14 3.30 9.41
C VAL A 81 -7.88 2.27 8.53
N TRP A 82 -8.21 2.60 7.28
CA TRP A 82 -8.83 1.65 6.33
C TRP A 82 -7.84 0.77 5.57
N CYS A 83 -6.57 1.19 5.47
CA CYS A 83 -5.57 0.63 4.56
C CYS A 83 -5.11 -0.80 4.98
N PRO A 84 -5.40 -1.86 4.21
CA PRO A 84 -5.05 -3.24 4.58
C PRO A 84 -3.55 -3.46 4.84
N PRO A 85 -2.59 -3.06 3.97
CA PRO A 85 -1.16 -3.24 4.26
C PRO A 85 -0.66 -2.38 5.43
N CYS A 86 -1.36 -1.29 5.77
CA CYS A 86 -1.09 -0.52 6.98
C CYS A 86 -1.44 -1.29 8.24
N GLN A 87 -2.53 -2.08 8.20
CA GLN A 87 -2.94 -2.93 9.31
C GLN A 87 -2.11 -4.22 9.38
N GLN A 88 -1.67 -4.77 8.24
CA GLN A 88 -0.65 -5.83 8.19
C GLN A 88 0.63 -5.40 8.91
N LEU A 89 1.17 -4.21 8.61
CA LEU A 89 2.37 -3.67 9.28
C LEU A 89 2.17 -3.51 10.80
N LYS A 90 0.97 -3.05 11.21
CA LYS A 90 0.57 -2.93 12.62
C LYS A 90 0.48 -4.28 13.33
N ALA A 91 0.02 -5.33 12.64
CA ALA A 91 -0.07 -6.68 13.17
C ALA A 91 1.30 -7.38 13.27
N THR A 92 2.11 -7.36 12.20
CA THR A 92 3.32 -8.21 12.11
C THR A 92 4.65 -7.55 12.45
N ILE A 93 4.75 -6.21 12.41
CA ILE A 93 6.00 -5.48 12.69
C ILE A 93 5.88 -4.64 13.96
N PHE A 94 4.89 -3.76 14.04
CA PHE A 94 4.81 -2.74 15.11
C PHE A 94 4.55 -3.28 16.53
N ARG A 95 4.16 -4.55 16.65
CA ARG A 95 3.99 -5.28 17.92
C ARG A 95 5.20 -6.14 18.31
N ARG A 96 6.22 -6.25 17.45
CA ARG A 96 7.37 -7.14 17.70
C ARG A 96 8.28 -6.53 18.77
N PRO A 97 8.69 -7.28 19.81
CA PRO A 97 9.60 -6.79 20.84
C PRO A 97 10.91 -6.22 20.27
N GLU A 98 11.39 -6.76 19.17
CA GLU A 98 12.55 -6.30 18.39
C GLU A 98 12.38 -4.83 17.98
N PHE A 99 11.29 -4.55 17.26
CA PHE A 99 10.94 -3.22 16.78
C PHE A 99 10.60 -2.28 17.93
N LEU A 100 9.87 -2.74 18.95
CA LEU A 100 9.49 -1.95 20.13
C LEU A 100 10.69 -1.51 21.01
N ARG A 101 11.84 -2.19 20.89
CA ARG A 101 13.12 -1.72 21.44
C ARG A 101 13.75 -0.64 20.54
N GLN A 102 13.89 -0.93 19.24
CA GLN A 102 14.53 -0.01 18.27
C GLN A 102 13.82 1.34 18.16
N ILE A 103 12.48 1.35 18.12
CA ILE A 103 11.68 2.56 17.86
C ILE A 103 11.86 3.66 18.92
N ARG A 104 12.36 3.31 20.12
CA ARG A 104 12.63 4.23 21.24
C ARG A 104 13.90 5.08 21.02
N LEU A 105 14.75 4.69 20.07
CA LEU A 105 15.92 5.45 19.64
C LEU A 105 15.54 6.62 18.71
N PHE A 106 14.30 6.61 18.19
CA PHE A 106 13.75 7.64 17.31
C PHE A 106 12.79 8.58 18.07
N VAL A 107 12.34 9.64 17.39
CA VAL A 107 11.05 10.31 17.63
C VAL A 107 10.01 9.69 16.68
N PRO A 108 9.11 8.80 17.15
CA PRO A 108 8.16 8.13 16.26
C PRO A 108 6.87 8.94 16.08
N VAL A 109 6.51 9.21 14.83
CA VAL A 109 5.35 10.01 14.43
C VAL A 109 4.41 9.15 13.60
N TYR A 110 3.15 9.04 14.04
CA TYR A 110 2.06 8.51 13.21
C TYR A 110 1.31 9.68 12.59
N LEU A 111 1.50 9.89 11.30
CA LEU A 111 0.59 10.68 10.49
C LEU A 111 -0.51 9.75 10.00
N ASP A 112 -1.78 10.11 10.20
CA ASP A 112 -2.88 9.45 9.50
C ASP A 112 -3.26 10.27 8.27
N GLY A 113 -3.69 9.61 7.19
CA GLY A 113 -4.15 10.25 5.96
C GLY A 113 -5.29 11.26 6.15
N ASP A 114 -5.93 11.23 7.32
CA ASP A 114 -7.18 11.92 7.65
C ASP A 114 -7.08 12.83 8.90
N THR A 115 -5.86 13.16 9.32
CA THR A 115 -5.61 14.32 10.19
C THR A 115 -5.48 15.60 9.36
N PRO A 116 -5.72 16.79 9.93
CA PRO A 116 -5.47 18.06 9.24
C PRO A 116 -4.05 18.14 8.64
N ASP A 117 -3.94 18.76 7.47
CA ASP A 117 -2.71 18.94 6.69
C ASP A 117 -1.96 17.65 6.31
N ALA A 118 -2.55 16.46 6.50
CA ALA A 118 -1.92 15.20 6.15
C ALA A 118 -1.53 15.13 4.66
N GLN A 119 -2.36 15.66 3.75
CA GLN A 119 -2.04 15.67 2.33
C GLN A 119 -1.02 16.76 1.96
N ARG A 120 -0.93 17.85 2.74
CA ARG A 120 0.14 18.86 2.62
C ARG A 120 1.50 18.24 2.98
N TRP A 121 1.60 17.57 4.13
CA TRP A 121 2.78 16.80 4.52
C TRP A 121 3.12 15.70 3.52
N GLY A 122 2.11 14.98 3.02
CA GLY A 122 2.26 14.01 1.94
C GLY A 122 2.84 14.58 0.65
N SER A 123 2.50 15.83 0.30
CA SER A 123 3.05 16.54 -0.85
C SER A 123 4.51 16.92 -0.63
N ARG A 124 4.82 17.53 0.52
CA ARG A 124 6.17 17.93 0.93
C ARG A 124 7.15 16.75 0.94
N PHE A 125 6.73 15.60 1.47
CA PHE A 125 7.53 14.37 1.46
C PHE A 125 7.37 13.55 0.16
N ARG A 126 6.57 14.02 -0.80
CA ARG A 126 6.35 13.43 -2.13
C ARG A 126 5.92 11.96 -2.06
N VAL A 127 5.01 11.67 -1.14
CA VAL A 127 4.50 10.33 -0.86
C VAL A 127 3.21 10.05 -1.63
N ARG A 128 3.10 8.84 -2.18
CA ARG A 128 2.11 8.50 -3.21
C ARG A 128 0.98 7.57 -2.73
N GLY A 129 1.21 6.75 -1.69
CA GLY A 129 0.26 5.77 -1.18
C GLY A 129 0.52 5.39 0.28
N TYR A 130 -0.14 4.33 0.77
CA TYR A 130 -0.06 3.88 2.16
C TYR A 130 0.20 2.36 2.25
N PRO A 131 0.99 1.87 3.23
CA PRO A 131 1.79 2.64 4.18
C PRO A 131 3.03 3.23 3.52
N THR A 132 3.55 4.29 4.11
CA THR A 132 4.90 4.80 3.84
C THR A 132 5.61 5.02 5.15
N VAL A 133 6.88 4.62 5.22
CA VAL A 133 7.75 4.87 6.37
C VAL A 133 9.01 5.57 5.89
N ILE A 134 9.31 6.72 6.48
CA ILE A 134 10.47 7.55 6.18
C ILE A 134 11.24 7.77 7.48
N LEU A 135 12.56 7.61 7.42
CA LEU A 135 13.47 7.98 8.51
C LEU A 135 14.15 9.30 8.15
N PHE A 136 14.23 10.22 9.10
CA PHE A 136 14.94 11.49 8.95
C PHE A 136 16.02 11.63 10.02
N ALA A 137 17.11 12.32 9.70
CA ALA A 137 18.11 12.73 10.67
C ALA A 137 17.55 13.84 11.58
N PRO A 138 18.18 14.11 12.75
CA PRO A 138 17.80 15.23 13.64
C PRO A 138 17.73 16.58 12.92
N ASP A 139 18.60 16.80 11.93
CA ASP A 139 18.63 18.02 11.10
C ASP A 139 17.41 18.17 10.16
N GLY A 140 16.68 17.08 9.90
CA GLY A 140 15.52 17.02 8.99
C GLY A 140 15.81 16.46 7.59
N ARG A 141 17.05 16.06 7.27
CA ARG A 141 17.37 15.36 6.01
C ARG A 141 16.73 13.97 5.97
N GLU A 142 16.23 13.59 4.81
CA GLU A 142 15.65 12.27 4.57
C GLU A 142 16.76 11.20 4.52
N LEU A 143 16.80 10.29 5.49
CA LEU A 143 17.78 9.20 5.54
C LEU A 143 17.40 8.09 4.56
N THR A 144 16.22 7.49 4.73
CA THR A 144 15.78 6.33 3.94
C THR A 144 14.26 6.16 3.98
N ARG A 145 13.71 5.39 3.04
CA ARG A 145 12.30 4.96 2.98
C ARG A 145 12.23 3.45 3.08
N ILE A 146 11.45 2.94 4.04
CA ILE A 146 11.29 1.49 4.24
C ILE A 146 10.09 0.99 3.41
N PRO A 147 10.28 0.08 2.44
CA PRO A 147 9.21 -0.42 1.59
C PRO A 147 8.22 -1.31 2.35
N GLY A 148 7.00 -1.39 1.82
CA GLY A 148 6.00 -2.35 2.27
C GLY A 148 6.42 -3.81 1.99
N GLY A 149 5.98 -4.72 2.84
CA GLY A 149 6.13 -6.17 2.63
C GLY A 149 7.47 -6.78 3.04
N LEU A 150 8.31 -6.08 3.83
CA LEU A 150 9.50 -6.67 4.45
C LEU A 150 9.16 -7.57 5.65
N ASP A 151 9.99 -8.58 5.92
CA ASP A 151 9.95 -9.35 7.16
C ASP A 151 10.57 -8.57 8.34
N ILE A 152 10.33 -9.01 9.58
CA ILE A 152 10.82 -8.31 10.78
C ILE A 152 12.35 -8.19 10.85
N ARG A 153 13.12 -9.13 10.28
CA ARG A 153 14.59 -9.09 10.27
C ARG A 153 15.09 -8.08 9.25
N GLN A 154 14.49 -8.04 8.07
CA GLN A 154 14.77 -7.04 7.04
C GLN A 154 14.44 -5.63 7.55
N TYR A 155 13.26 -5.46 8.15
CA TYR A 155 12.79 -4.18 8.69
C TYR A 155 13.69 -3.69 9.83
N ALA A 156 13.99 -4.54 10.81
CA ALA A 156 14.91 -4.23 11.90
C ALA A 156 16.33 -3.92 11.39
N GLY A 157 16.80 -4.63 10.35
CA GLY A 157 18.09 -4.36 9.71
C GLY A 157 18.17 -2.97 9.08
N VAL A 158 17.11 -2.51 8.40
CA VAL A 158 17.07 -1.14 7.82
C VAL A 158 17.04 -0.07 8.91
N LEU A 159 16.34 -0.30 10.03
CA LEU A 159 16.36 0.63 11.18
C LEU A 159 17.75 0.77 11.79
N ASN A 160 18.48 -0.34 11.99
CA ASN A 160 19.86 -0.29 12.48
C ASN A 160 20.78 0.44 11.49
N LEU A 161 20.75 0.08 10.20
CA LEU A 161 21.61 0.73 9.20
C LEU A 161 21.37 2.24 9.06
N ALA A 162 20.16 2.73 9.32
CA ALA A 162 19.88 4.16 9.36
C ALA A 162 20.47 4.85 10.60
N LEU A 163 20.40 4.20 11.76
CA LEU A 163 21.02 4.66 13.02
C LEU A 163 22.55 4.64 12.96
N ASP A 164 23.12 3.57 12.41
CA ASP A 164 24.57 3.33 12.36
C ASP A 164 25.28 4.29 11.40
N ARG A 165 24.62 4.68 10.28
CA ARG A 165 25.22 5.49 9.21
C ARG A 165 24.82 6.96 9.22
N MET A 166 23.59 7.29 9.63
CA MET A 166 23.03 8.65 9.60
C MET A 166 23.21 9.38 8.24
N GLU A 167 23.21 8.59 7.17
CA GLU A 167 23.56 8.97 5.80
C GLU A 167 22.34 8.87 4.88
N PRO A 168 21.92 9.96 4.20
CA PRO A 168 20.89 9.93 3.17
C PRO A 168 21.19 8.96 2.02
N VAL A 169 20.19 8.15 1.65
CA VAL A 169 20.29 7.19 0.54
C VAL A 169 20.65 7.84 -0.81
N GLY A 170 20.34 9.13 -1.00
CA GLY A 170 20.83 9.91 -2.15
C GLY A 170 22.35 10.10 -2.13
N GLU A 171 22.88 10.65 -1.04
CA GLU A 171 24.33 10.87 -0.82
C GLU A 171 25.10 9.53 -0.91
N LEU A 172 24.56 8.47 -0.29
CA LEU A 172 25.08 7.11 -0.38
C LEU A 172 25.12 6.58 -1.82
N LEU A 173 24.02 6.72 -2.57
CA LEU A 173 23.93 6.24 -3.95
C LEU A 173 24.96 6.96 -4.83
N ASP A 174 25.01 8.29 -4.76
CA ASP A 174 25.91 9.06 -5.63
C ASP A 174 27.39 8.74 -5.32
N ARG A 175 27.77 8.52 -4.06
CA ARG A 175 29.11 8.02 -3.70
C ARG A 175 29.37 6.63 -4.27
N VAL A 176 28.47 5.66 -4.04
CA VAL A 176 28.61 4.27 -4.54
C VAL A 176 28.74 4.23 -6.07
N MET A 177 27.93 5.04 -6.76
CA MET A 177 27.91 5.11 -8.22
C MET A 177 29.13 5.85 -8.80
N HIS A 178 29.74 6.75 -8.04
CA HIS A 178 31.00 7.42 -8.38
C HIS A 178 32.23 6.52 -8.14
N GLU A 179 32.32 5.89 -6.97
CA GLU A 179 33.46 5.02 -6.62
C GLU A 179 33.46 3.67 -7.33
N GLY A 180 32.32 3.24 -7.89
CA GLY A 180 32.19 1.95 -8.58
C GLY A 180 32.22 0.72 -7.66
N ARG A 181 32.16 0.94 -6.34
CA ARG A 181 32.22 -0.08 -5.28
C ARG A 181 31.25 0.28 -4.15
N ALA A 182 30.87 -0.72 -3.36
CA ALA A 182 30.01 -0.54 -2.19
C ALA A 182 30.32 -1.56 -1.10
N ASP A 183 30.13 -1.18 0.16
CA ASP A 183 30.18 -2.12 1.28
C ASP A 183 28.85 -2.92 1.41
N PRO A 184 28.83 -4.06 2.14
CA PRO A 184 27.61 -4.88 2.28
C PRO A 184 26.43 -4.21 3.00
N GLN A 185 26.67 -3.19 3.83
CA GLN A 185 25.60 -2.40 4.44
C GLN A 185 25.02 -1.40 3.43
N ALA A 186 25.87 -0.71 2.67
CA ALA A 186 25.47 0.17 1.57
C ALA A 186 24.59 -0.57 0.55
N LEU A 187 25.04 -1.75 0.10
CA LEU A 187 24.26 -2.59 -0.81
C LEU A 187 22.94 -3.05 -0.20
N ARG A 188 22.91 -3.41 1.10
CA ARG A 188 21.67 -3.76 1.80
C ARG A 188 20.69 -2.60 1.86
N LEU A 189 21.14 -1.40 2.25
CA LEU A 189 20.27 -0.23 2.35
C LEU A 189 19.68 0.15 0.99
N LEU A 190 20.48 0.08 -0.08
CA LEU A 190 20.02 0.30 -1.46
C LEU A 190 19.06 -0.81 -1.95
N ALA A 191 19.30 -2.08 -1.59
CA ALA A 191 18.42 -3.20 -1.95
C ALA A 191 17.03 -3.13 -1.28
N PHE A 192 16.99 -2.65 -0.03
CA PHE A 192 15.78 -2.56 0.79
C PHE A 192 15.24 -1.13 0.94
N TYR A 193 15.58 -0.22 0.02
CA TYR A 193 14.96 1.11 -0.11
C TYR A 193 13.64 1.06 -0.89
N SER A 194 12.70 1.96 -0.59
CA SER A 194 11.41 2.08 -1.28
C SER A 194 11.50 2.90 -2.58
N TRP A 195 12.20 2.35 -3.58
CA TRP A 195 12.36 2.93 -4.93
C TRP A 195 11.03 3.20 -5.65
N ASP A 196 9.99 2.47 -5.31
CA ASP A 196 8.61 2.64 -5.77
C ASP A 196 7.96 3.91 -5.22
N GLN A 197 8.30 4.31 -3.98
CA GLN A 197 7.70 5.45 -3.28
C GLN A 197 8.48 6.75 -3.46
N ASP A 198 9.80 6.72 -3.62
CA ASP A 198 10.56 7.86 -4.15
C ASP A 198 10.88 7.67 -5.63
N THR A 199 10.07 8.28 -6.51
CA THR A 199 10.27 8.25 -7.96
C THR A 199 11.29 9.29 -8.48
N ARG A 200 11.96 10.05 -7.60
CA ARG A 200 13.02 11.01 -7.99
C ARG A 200 14.37 10.33 -8.15
N LEU A 201 14.71 9.46 -7.20
CA LEU A 201 16.05 8.88 -7.10
C LEU A 201 16.37 8.05 -8.35
N ALA A 202 17.51 8.37 -8.99
CA ALA A 202 17.96 7.83 -10.27
C ALA A 202 16.91 7.89 -11.42
N LYS A 203 15.96 8.85 -11.41
CA LYS A 203 14.94 8.98 -12.47
C LYS A 203 15.58 8.95 -13.87
N GLY A 204 15.09 8.06 -14.74
CA GLY A 204 15.63 7.84 -16.09
C GLY A 204 16.89 6.97 -16.19
N ARG A 205 17.58 6.67 -15.08
CA ARG A 205 18.83 5.87 -15.04
C ARG A 205 18.75 4.59 -14.18
N ARG A 206 17.56 4.25 -13.67
CA ARG A 206 17.34 3.17 -12.69
C ARG A 206 17.82 1.80 -13.14
N GLU A 207 17.51 1.42 -14.37
CA GLU A 207 17.97 0.16 -14.97
C GLU A 207 19.50 0.05 -14.93
N GLU A 208 20.21 1.12 -15.32
CA GLU A 208 21.68 1.17 -15.29
C GLU A 208 22.23 1.11 -13.86
N VAL A 209 21.59 1.82 -12.92
CA VAL A 209 21.92 1.82 -11.49
C VAL A 209 21.75 0.42 -10.89
N PHE A 210 20.59 -0.20 -11.03
CA PHE A 210 20.34 -1.54 -10.48
C PHE A 210 21.24 -2.60 -11.11
N ARG A 211 21.54 -2.50 -12.42
CA ARG A 211 22.51 -3.38 -13.08
C ARG A 211 23.92 -3.23 -12.47
N LYS A 212 24.38 -2.00 -12.23
CA LYS A 212 25.67 -1.72 -11.58
C LYS A 212 25.70 -2.21 -10.13
N LEU A 213 24.68 -1.91 -9.32
CA LEU A 213 24.58 -2.36 -7.93
C LEU A 213 24.50 -3.89 -7.82
N THR A 214 23.81 -4.56 -8.75
CA THR A 214 23.78 -6.03 -8.83
C THR A 214 25.16 -6.61 -9.09
N ALA A 215 25.95 -6.00 -9.99
CA ALA A 215 27.31 -6.42 -10.26
C ALA A 215 28.23 -6.23 -9.04
N MET A 216 28.11 -5.11 -8.31
CA MET A 216 28.83 -4.88 -7.05
C MET A 216 28.47 -5.92 -5.98
N ALA A 217 27.22 -6.38 -5.94
CA ALA A 217 26.78 -7.46 -5.05
C ALA A 217 27.21 -8.87 -5.50
N GLY A 218 27.87 -9.02 -6.66
CA GLY A 218 28.22 -10.32 -7.26
C GLY A 218 29.20 -11.19 -6.48
N GLY A 219 29.90 -10.62 -5.48
CA GLY A 219 30.76 -11.34 -4.53
C GLY A 219 30.34 -11.20 -3.06
N ALA A 220 29.13 -10.73 -2.78
CA ALA A 220 28.68 -10.49 -1.40
C ALA A 220 28.38 -11.80 -0.65
N ALA A 221 28.74 -11.85 0.63
CA ALA A 221 28.43 -12.97 1.54
C ALA A 221 26.93 -13.20 1.79
N GLU A 222 26.06 -12.32 1.28
CA GLU A 222 24.60 -12.36 1.39
C GLU A 222 23.96 -12.27 0.00
N PRO A 223 23.86 -13.40 -0.73
CA PRO A 223 23.35 -13.43 -2.10
C PRO A 223 21.96 -12.80 -2.28
N GLN A 224 21.12 -12.84 -1.25
CA GLN A 224 19.77 -12.25 -1.24
C GLN A 224 19.76 -10.73 -1.45
N ILE A 225 20.86 -10.02 -1.14
CA ILE A 225 21.03 -8.59 -1.44
C ILE A 225 21.18 -8.39 -2.95
N GLY A 226 22.05 -9.20 -3.58
CA GLY A 226 22.24 -9.20 -5.03
C GLY A 226 20.98 -9.64 -5.79
N ASP A 227 20.25 -10.64 -5.29
CA ASP A 227 18.96 -11.06 -5.87
C ASP A 227 17.90 -9.97 -5.81
N ARG A 228 17.86 -9.21 -4.72
CA ARG A 228 16.93 -8.09 -4.55
C ARG A 228 17.26 -6.94 -5.50
N LEU A 229 18.54 -6.58 -5.66
CA LEU A 229 19.00 -5.59 -6.63
C LEU A 229 18.76 -6.05 -8.07
N TRP A 230 18.97 -7.33 -8.36
CA TRP A 230 18.69 -7.92 -9.67
C TRP A 230 17.20 -7.93 -9.99
N MET A 231 16.33 -8.21 -9.02
CA MET A 231 14.88 -8.13 -9.20
C MET A 231 14.43 -6.69 -9.45
N LEU A 232 15.02 -5.70 -8.78
CA LEU A 232 14.78 -4.28 -9.05
C LEU A 232 15.23 -3.90 -10.48
N TRP A 233 16.40 -4.37 -10.93
CA TRP A 233 16.83 -4.23 -12.33
C TRP A 233 15.82 -4.82 -13.30
N LEU A 234 15.39 -6.07 -13.06
CA LEU A 234 14.47 -6.79 -13.94
C LEU A 234 13.12 -6.08 -14.09
N HIS A 235 12.58 -5.51 -13.00
CA HIS A 235 11.36 -4.69 -13.07
C HIS A 235 11.51 -3.45 -13.95
N GLU A 236 12.63 -2.73 -13.88
CA GLU A 236 12.89 -1.57 -14.77
C GLU A 236 13.14 -2.02 -16.23
N ARG A 237 13.88 -3.12 -16.42
CA ARG A 237 14.17 -3.73 -17.74
C ARG A 237 12.90 -4.22 -18.44
N MET A 238 11.95 -4.79 -17.69
CA MET A 238 10.61 -5.18 -18.16
C MET A 238 9.76 -3.96 -18.49
N ALA A 239 9.71 -2.95 -17.61
CA ALA A 239 8.95 -1.71 -17.84
C ALA A 239 9.48 -0.85 -19.00
N ARG A 240 10.66 -1.19 -19.53
CA ARG A 240 11.31 -0.57 -20.70
C ARG A 240 11.39 -1.50 -21.91
N ALA A 241 10.86 -2.71 -21.82
CA ALA A 241 10.70 -3.59 -22.98
C ALA A 241 9.50 -3.14 -23.83
N GLY A 242 9.61 -3.31 -25.15
CA GLY A 242 8.46 -3.27 -26.03
C GLY A 242 7.66 -4.57 -25.98
N GLU A 243 6.66 -4.70 -26.85
CA GLU A 243 5.83 -5.90 -26.99
C GLU A 243 6.61 -7.11 -27.52
N ALA A 244 7.74 -6.88 -28.20
CA ALA A 244 8.62 -7.93 -28.69
C ALA A 244 9.33 -8.67 -27.53
N PRO A 245 9.36 -10.02 -27.54
CA PRO A 245 10.00 -10.79 -26.48
C PRO A 245 11.53 -10.55 -26.45
N PRO A 246 12.19 -10.68 -25.29
CA PRO A 246 13.64 -10.48 -25.19
C PRO A 246 14.45 -11.49 -26.02
N GLU A 247 15.70 -11.14 -26.32
CA GLU A 247 16.62 -12.03 -27.03
C GLU A 247 16.75 -13.39 -26.31
N ALA A 248 16.92 -14.46 -27.09
CA ALA A 248 16.96 -15.82 -26.54
C ALA A 248 18.06 -16.03 -25.48
N GLU A 249 19.15 -15.25 -25.53
CA GLU A 249 20.21 -15.28 -24.50
C GLU A 249 19.82 -14.52 -23.23
N GLU A 250 19.15 -13.37 -23.35
CA GLU A 250 18.60 -12.66 -22.18
C GLU A 250 17.53 -13.52 -21.49
N ARG A 251 16.61 -14.12 -22.26
CA ARG A 251 15.59 -15.05 -21.76
C ARG A 251 16.19 -16.21 -20.96
N ARG A 252 17.19 -16.91 -21.53
CA ARG A 252 17.92 -17.99 -20.83
C ARG A 252 18.53 -17.51 -19.50
N ARG A 253 19.19 -16.35 -19.48
CA ARG A 253 19.83 -15.80 -18.26
C ARG A 253 18.80 -15.43 -17.20
N VAL A 254 17.67 -14.84 -17.59
CA VAL A 254 16.59 -14.47 -16.67
C VAL A 254 15.86 -15.70 -16.13
N GLU A 255 15.54 -16.69 -16.97
CA GLU A 255 14.94 -17.95 -16.53
C GLU A 255 15.85 -18.67 -15.52
N GLN A 256 17.14 -18.81 -15.82
CA GLN A 256 18.12 -19.42 -14.93
C GLN A 256 18.21 -18.68 -13.58
N ARG A 257 18.24 -17.34 -13.60
CA ARG A 257 18.33 -16.57 -12.35
C ARG A 257 17.04 -16.60 -11.52
N LEU A 258 15.87 -16.69 -12.16
CA LEU A 258 14.60 -16.94 -11.45
C LEU A 258 14.63 -18.32 -10.77
N LEU A 259 15.11 -19.37 -11.44
CA LEU A 259 15.26 -20.71 -10.85
C LEU A 259 16.20 -20.72 -9.64
N GLU A 260 17.34 -20.01 -9.72
CA GLU A 260 18.27 -19.83 -8.59
C GLU A 260 17.65 -19.09 -7.40
N ILE A 261 16.81 -18.08 -7.66
CA ILE A 261 16.11 -17.32 -6.61
C ILE A 261 15.02 -18.18 -5.96
N LEU A 262 14.20 -18.87 -6.75
CA LEU A 262 13.15 -19.78 -6.28
C LEU A 262 13.72 -20.93 -5.43
N GLY A 263 14.95 -21.38 -5.71
CA GLY A 263 15.64 -22.40 -4.91
C GLY A 263 16.04 -21.94 -3.50
N ARG A 264 16.31 -20.65 -3.27
CA ARG A 264 16.96 -20.16 -2.04
C ARG A 264 15.96 -19.47 -1.07
N PRO A 265 15.80 -19.94 0.18
CA PRO A 265 14.81 -19.39 1.11
C PRO A 265 15.01 -17.90 1.43
N GLU A 266 16.26 -17.45 1.54
CA GLU A 266 16.65 -16.08 1.88
C GLU A 266 16.34 -15.13 0.72
N SER A 267 16.68 -15.55 -0.50
CA SER A 267 16.36 -14.87 -1.75
C SER A 267 14.85 -14.75 -1.93
N ARG A 268 14.11 -15.85 -1.75
CA ARG A 268 12.63 -15.85 -1.76
C ARG A 268 12.05 -14.81 -0.81
N ARG A 269 12.49 -14.77 0.46
CA ARG A 269 12.04 -13.75 1.43
C ARG A 269 12.46 -12.33 1.05
N ALA A 270 13.58 -12.12 0.34
CA ALA A 270 13.99 -10.79 -0.12
C ALA A 270 13.16 -10.26 -1.31
N VAL A 271 12.67 -11.15 -2.18
CA VAL A 271 11.88 -10.79 -3.38
C VAL A 271 10.40 -11.20 -3.30
N ALA A 272 9.90 -11.64 -2.15
CA ALA A 272 8.58 -12.27 -1.97
C ALA A 272 7.43 -11.54 -2.68
N SER A 273 7.32 -10.22 -2.53
CA SER A 273 6.32 -9.39 -3.24
C SER A 273 6.37 -9.55 -4.78
N SER A 274 7.55 -9.70 -5.38
CA SER A 274 7.67 -9.97 -6.83
C SER A 274 7.30 -11.43 -7.15
N LEU A 275 7.62 -12.38 -6.28
CA LEU A 275 7.27 -13.78 -6.47
C LEU A 275 5.77 -14.05 -6.31
N HIS A 276 5.07 -13.30 -5.46
CA HIS A 276 3.62 -13.45 -5.24
C HIS A 276 2.80 -12.72 -6.31
N TYR A 277 3.17 -11.48 -6.65
CA TYR A 277 2.32 -10.54 -7.40
C TYR A 277 2.82 -10.16 -8.80
N ALA A 278 3.95 -10.70 -9.27
CA ALA A 278 4.46 -10.48 -10.63
C ALA A 278 4.89 -11.78 -11.33
N SER A 279 4.39 -12.92 -10.85
CA SER A 279 4.81 -14.26 -11.29
C SER A 279 4.54 -14.50 -12.77
N ARG A 280 3.40 -14.02 -13.26
CA ARG A 280 2.99 -14.07 -14.67
C ARG A 280 3.94 -13.30 -15.56
N GLU A 281 4.15 -12.02 -15.27
CA GLU A 281 4.96 -11.11 -16.06
C GLU A 281 6.44 -11.53 -16.07
N LEU A 282 6.97 -11.93 -14.91
CA LEU A 282 8.32 -12.50 -14.79
C LEU A 282 8.47 -13.77 -15.63
N THR A 283 7.47 -14.67 -15.61
CA THR A 283 7.51 -15.92 -16.40
C THR A 283 7.37 -15.64 -17.89
N THR A 284 6.47 -14.76 -18.31
CA THR A 284 6.31 -14.35 -19.72
C THR A 284 7.60 -13.71 -20.25
N PHE A 285 8.20 -12.78 -19.52
CA PHE A 285 9.45 -12.13 -19.92
C PHE A 285 10.62 -13.11 -19.99
N ALA A 286 10.80 -13.96 -18.97
CA ALA A 286 11.88 -14.94 -18.92
C ALA A 286 11.78 -16.03 -20.01
N THR A 287 10.57 -16.33 -20.49
CA THR A 287 10.33 -17.44 -21.43
C THR A 287 10.02 -16.98 -22.84
N GLY A 288 9.57 -15.74 -23.06
CA GLY A 288 9.08 -15.26 -24.35
C GLY A 288 7.84 -16.02 -24.82
N GLY A 289 7.07 -16.63 -23.92
CA GLY A 289 5.93 -17.48 -24.25
C GLY A 289 6.26 -18.96 -24.51
N GLU A 290 7.53 -19.39 -24.46
CA GLU A 290 7.90 -20.78 -24.74
C GLU A 290 7.32 -21.76 -23.69
N LYS A 291 6.31 -22.56 -24.08
CA LYS A 291 5.61 -23.52 -23.20
C LYS A 291 6.54 -24.41 -22.34
N LYS A 292 7.71 -24.81 -22.87
CA LYS A 292 8.72 -25.61 -22.16
C LYS A 292 9.36 -24.85 -20.99
N GLY A 293 9.65 -23.56 -21.19
CA GLY A 293 10.16 -22.66 -20.15
C GLY A 293 9.09 -22.32 -19.13
N ILE A 294 7.87 -21.98 -19.58
CA ILE A 294 6.72 -21.70 -18.70
C ILE A 294 6.50 -22.89 -17.76
N GLY A 295 6.32 -24.11 -18.29
CA GLY A 295 6.11 -25.30 -17.46
C GLY A 295 7.29 -25.62 -16.51
N ARG A 296 8.52 -25.22 -16.84
CA ARG A 296 9.70 -25.35 -15.95
C ARG A 296 9.65 -24.35 -14.80
N LEU A 297 9.38 -23.08 -15.09
CA LEU A 297 9.21 -22.04 -14.06
C LEU A 297 7.98 -22.31 -13.17
N SER A 298 6.83 -22.68 -13.73
CA SER A 298 5.61 -23.00 -12.95
C SER A 298 5.85 -24.12 -11.93
N ARG A 299 6.60 -25.19 -12.31
CA ARG A 299 6.98 -26.26 -11.38
C ARG A 299 7.97 -25.80 -10.30
N ALA A 300 8.85 -24.85 -10.59
CA ALA A 300 9.74 -24.27 -9.59
C ALA A 300 8.98 -23.34 -8.63
N TRP A 301 8.08 -22.50 -9.16
CA TRP A 301 7.20 -21.62 -8.39
C TRP A 301 6.28 -22.41 -7.45
N GLY A 302 5.68 -23.50 -7.91
CA GLY A 302 4.83 -24.37 -7.07
C GLY A 302 5.55 -24.84 -5.81
N ARG A 303 6.74 -25.44 -5.96
CA ARG A 303 7.58 -25.90 -4.84
C ARG A 303 8.06 -24.75 -3.95
N ALA A 304 8.44 -23.61 -4.55
CA ALA A 304 8.88 -22.42 -3.83
C ALA A 304 7.77 -21.86 -2.92
N MET A 305 6.55 -21.74 -3.44
CA MET A 305 5.38 -21.23 -2.73
C MET A 305 4.88 -22.22 -1.67
N GLU A 306 4.92 -23.52 -1.94
CA GLU A 306 4.60 -24.58 -0.97
C GLU A 306 5.58 -24.56 0.22
N ALA A 307 6.89 -24.47 -0.05
CA ALA A 307 7.91 -24.35 0.99
C ALA A 307 7.82 -23.00 1.75
N GLU A 308 7.34 -21.92 1.13
CA GLU A 308 7.00 -20.69 1.85
C GLU A 308 5.79 -20.90 2.77
N ARG A 309 4.67 -21.45 2.27
CA ARG A 309 3.46 -21.76 3.08
C ARG A 309 3.79 -22.56 4.32
N ASN A 310 4.66 -23.56 4.22
CA ASN A 310 4.96 -24.44 5.35
C ASN A 310 5.90 -23.81 6.40
N THR A 311 6.22 -22.51 6.29
CA THR A 311 6.89 -21.74 7.34
C THR A 311 5.92 -21.48 8.52
N PRO A 312 6.31 -21.75 9.79
CA PRO A 312 5.45 -21.53 10.95
C PRO A 312 4.97 -20.07 11.11
N ASP A 313 5.90 -19.10 11.13
CA ASP A 313 5.62 -17.68 11.42
C ASP A 313 4.95 -16.90 10.28
N LEU A 314 4.51 -17.57 9.19
CA LEU A 314 3.92 -16.89 8.05
C LEU A 314 2.46 -16.52 8.32
N SER A 315 2.20 -15.20 8.46
CA SER A 315 0.87 -14.63 8.71
C SER A 315 -0.19 -15.08 7.69
N CYS A 316 -1.47 -15.04 8.08
CA CYS A 316 -2.56 -15.52 7.22
C CYS A 316 -2.60 -14.81 5.86
N ALA A 317 -2.40 -13.49 5.81
CA ALA A 317 -2.38 -12.74 4.56
C ALA A 317 -1.18 -13.13 3.67
N SER A 318 0.02 -13.25 4.24
CA SER A 318 1.21 -13.68 3.49
C SER A 318 1.08 -15.13 2.98
N ARG A 319 0.44 -16.00 3.76
CA ARG A 319 0.16 -17.40 3.42
C ARG A 319 -0.81 -17.51 2.25
N LEU A 320 -1.88 -16.71 2.24
CA LEU A 320 -2.81 -16.60 1.11
C LEU A 320 -2.12 -16.12 -0.18
N ALA A 321 -1.26 -15.09 -0.10
CA ALA A 321 -0.56 -14.54 -1.26
C ALA A 321 0.28 -15.56 -2.04
N THR A 322 0.82 -16.59 -1.37
CA THR A 322 1.56 -17.68 -2.02
C THR A 322 0.75 -18.53 -3.00
N TRP A 323 -0.59 -18.48 -2.96
CA TRP A 323 -1.45 -19.22 -3.89
C TRP A 323 -1.66 -18.48 -5.22
N LEU A 324 -1.45 -17.17 -5.27
CA LEU A 324 -1.64 -16.36 -6.49
C LEU A 324 -0.80 -16.87 -7.68
N PRO A 325 0.50 -17.22 -7.53
CA PRO A 325 1.28 -17.77 -8.64
C PRO A 325 0.77 -19.13 -9.15
N ALA A 326 0.08 -19.93 -8.33
CA ALA A 326 -0.48 -21.19 -8.81
C ALA A 326 -1.64 -20.96 -9.79
N VAL A 327 -2.44 -19.90 -9.57
CA VAL A 327 -3.55 -19.52 -10.46
C VAL A 327 -3.06 -18.78 -11.70
N GLU A 328 -2.19 -17.78 -11.53
CA GLU A 328 -1.71 -16.99 -12.66
C GLU A 328 -0.77 -17.76 -13.59
N LEU A 329 0.02 -18.71 -13.07
CA LEU A 329 0.85 -19.57 -13.92
C LEU A 329 0.08 -20.76 -14.50
N HIS A 330 -1.09 -21.14 -13.95
CA HIS A 330 -2.02 -22.03 -14.63
C HIS A 330 -2.55 -21.38 -15.91
N ARG A 331 -3.03 -20.12 -15.81
CA ARG A 331 -3.51 -19.33 -16.97
C ARG A 331 -2.45 -19.07 -18.05
N LEU A 332 -1.16 -19.16 -17.75
CA LEU A 332 -0.08 -19.11 -18.76
C LEU A 332 0.18 -20.44 -19.47
N VAL A 333 -0.15 -21.57 -18.83
CA VAL A 333 0.02 -22.92 -19.42
C VAL A 333 -1.22 -23.30 -20.23
N SER A 334 -2.40 -23.05 -19.65
CA SER A 334 -3.72 -23.32 -20.20
C SER A 334 -4.62 -22.09 -20.00
N PRO A 335 -4.67 -21.15 -20.95
CA PRO A 335 -5.46 -19.93 -20.81
C PRO A 335 -6.97 -20.19 -20.87
N ASP A 336 -7.39 -21.24 -21.59
CA ASP A 336 -8.79 -21.59 -21.84
C ASP A 336 -9.35 -22.67 -20.87
N GLU A 337 -8.53 -23.17 -19.94
CA GLU A 337 -8.92 -24.17 -18.94
C GLU A 337 -9.08 -23.53 -17.56
N GLU A 338 -10.15 -23.84 -16.82
CA GLU A 338 -10.26 -23.41 -15.42
C GLU A 338 -9.18 -24.05 -14.53
N PRO A 339 -8.76 -23.39 -13.44
CA PRO A 339 -7.83 -23.98 -12.47
C PRO A 339 -8.42 -25.27 -11.87
N SER A 340 -7.60 -26.32 -11.80
CA SER A 340 -8.06 -27.65 -11.34
C SER A 340 -8.85 -27.59 -10.01
N SER A 341 -9.88 -28.41 -9.88
CA SER A 341 -10.70 -28.53 -8.65
C SER A 341 -9.83 -28.73 -7.40
N THR A 342 -8.78 -29.54 -7.49
CA THR A 342 -7.79 -29.73 -6.42
C THR A 342 -7.11 -28.42 -5.99
N LEU A 343 -6.78 -27.50 -6.90
CA LEU A 343 -6.20 -26.19 -6.57
C LEU A 343 -7.27 -25.27 -5.94
N ILE A 344 -8.45 -25.21 -6.54
CA ILE A 344 -9.59 -24.43 -6.04
C ILE A 344 -9.96 -24.85 -4.61
N ASP A 345 -9.99 -26.15 -4.33
CA ASP A 345 -10.30 -26.68 -3.00
C ASP A 345 -9.20 -26.40 -1.96
N HIS A 346 -7.93 -26.33 -2.37
CA HIS A 346 -6.87 -25.84 -1.48
C HIS A 346 -7.03 -24.36 -1.16
N ILE A 347 -7.38 -23.53 -2.15
CA ILE A 347 -7.66 -22.10 -1.97
C ILE A 347 -8.86 -21.91 -1.03
N ARG A 348 -9.97 -22.62 -1.27
CA ARG A 348 -11.15 -22.60 -0.39
C ARG A 348 -10.81 -23.03 1.04
N ARG A 349 -10.03 -24.11 1.24
CA ARG A 349 -9.57 -24.55 2.57
C ARG A 349 -8.70 -23.50 3.28
N GLU A 350 -7.75 -22.89 2.58
CA GLU A 350 -6.87 -21.87 3.17
C GLU A 350 -7.63 -20.57 3.50
N VAL A 351 -8.50 -20.10 2.60
CA VAL A 351 -9.37 -18.94 2.85
C VAL A 351 -10.30 -19.18 4.04
N ALA A 352 -10.96 -20.35 4.11
CA ALA A 352 -11.83 -20.71 5.22
C ALA A 352 -11.05 -20.80 6.55
N ARG A 353 -9.83 -21.35 6.54
CA ARG A 353 -8.92 -21.35 7.69
C ARG A 353 -8.60 -19.93 8.15
N CYS A 354 -8.01 -19.12 7.27
CA CYS A 354 -7.58 -17.76 7.60
C CYS A 354 -8.74 -16.88 8.07
N ASN A 355 -9.92 -16.98 7.45
CA ASN A 355 -11.11 -16.24 7.84
C ASN A 355 -11.62 -16.60 9.26
N ARG A 356 -11.53 -17.88 9.64
CA ARG A 356 -11.90 -18.39 10.97
C ARG A 356 -10.89 -17.99 12.05
N GLU A 357 -9.61 -18.19 11.78
CA GLU A 357 -8.54 -18.06 12.79
C GLU A 357 -8.09 -16.60 13.00
N THR A 358 -8.26 -15.72 12.01
CA THR A 358 -7.90 -14.30 12.14
C THR A 358 -8.94 -13.54 12.98
N THR A 359 -8.66 -13.47 14.28
CA THR A 359 -9.47 -12.78 15.29
C THR A 359 -8.99 -11.36 15.61
N ASP A 360 -7.71 -11.04 15.40
CA ASP A 360 -7.18 -9.67 15.61
C ASP A 360 -7.77 -8.68 14.58
N PRO A 361 -8.39 -7.57 15.02
CA PRO A 361 -9.06 -6.64 14.10
C PRO A 361 -8.13 -5.83 13.16
N TYR A 362 -6.81 -5.86 13.34
CA TYR A 362 -5.87 -5.27 12.39
C TYR A 362 -5.44 -6.30 11.34
N GLU A 363 -5.01 -7.49 11.76
CA GLU A 363 -4.68 -8.58 10.81
C GLU A 363 -5.90 -8.93 9.95
N ARG A 364 -7.11 -8.93 10.51
CA ARG A 364 -8.35 -9.25 9.80
C ARG A 364 -8.60 -8.39 8.56
N GLN A 365 -8.33 -7.09 8.61
CA GLN A 365 -8.49 -6.20 7.45
C GLN A 365 -7.55 -6.60 6.30
N ALA A 366 -6.33 -7.04 6.62
CA ALA A 366 -5.36 -7.50 5.63
C ALA A 366 -5.69 -8.91 5.10
N VAL A 367 -6.12 -9.81 5.98
CA VAL A 367 -6.49 -11.19 5.62
C VAL A 367 -7.73 -11.23 4.74
N VAL A 368 -8.80 -10.50 5.07
CA VAL A 368 -10.01 -10.50 4.22
C VAL A 368 -9.71 -9.85 2.88
N ASN A 369 -8.94 -8.75 2.83
CA ASN A 369 -8.50 -8.16 1.56
C ASN A 369 -7.74 -9.17 0.68
N MET A 370 -6.77 -9.89 1.25
CA MET A 370 -5.99 -10.88 0.49
C MET A 370 -6.80 -12.12 0.12
N ALA A 371 -7.72 -12.57 0.98
CA ALA A 371 -8.63 -13.66 0.69
C ALA A 371 -9.57 -13.32 -0.47
N VAL A 372 -10.19 -12.13 -0.45
CA VAL A 372 -11.06 -11.63 -1.53
C VAL A 372 -10.28 -11.52 -2.83
N TYR A 373 -9.08 -10.92 -2.81
CA TYR A 373 -8.21 -10.83 -3.98
C TYR A 373 -7.82 -12.21 -4.54
N LEU A 374 -7.49 -13.18 -3.68
CA LEU A 374 -7.20 -14.55 -4.10
C LEU A 374 -8.44 -15.26 -4.68
N LEU A 375 -9.63 -15.06 -4.10
CA LEU A 375 -10.88 -15.62 -4.61
C LEU A 375 -11.24 -15.02 -5.99
N GLN A 376 -11.20 -13.69 -6.14
CA GLN A 376 -11.35 -13.00 -7.43
C GLN A 376 -10.32 -13.51 -8.45
N THR A 377 -9.05 -13.60 -8.05
CA THR A 377 -7.99 -14.16 -8.90
C THR A 377 -8.33 -15.60 -9.33
N ALA A 378 -8.90 -16.43 -8.45
CA ALA A 378 -9.32 -17.80 -8.75
C ALA A 378 -10.67 -17.93 -9.49
N GLY A 379 -11.36 -16.83 -9.84
CA GLY A 379 -12.69 -16.86 -10.48
C GLY A 379 -13.87 -17.10 -9.50
N LEU A 380 -13.61 -17.12 -8.20
CA LEU A 380 -14.56 -17.46 -7.14
C LEU A 380 -15.34 -16.22 -6.66
N GLU A 381 -15.99 -15.54 -7.60
CA GLU A 381 -16.64 -14.24 -7.36
C GLU A 381 -17.78 -14.29 -6.33
N GLN A 382 -18.56 -15.37 -6.30
CA GLN A 382 -19.68 -15.47 -5.35
C GLN A 382 -19.18 -15.76 -3.93
N GLU A 383 -18.13 -16.55 -3.76
CA GLU A 383 -17.43 -16.68 -2.47
C GLU A 383 -16.80 -15.36 -2.04
N ALA A 384 -16.18 -14.60 -2.95
CA ALA A 384 -15.61 -13.29 -2.66
C ALA A 384 -16.70 -12.30 -2.19
N LYS A 385 -17.81 -12.21 -2.92
CA LYS A 385 -18.99 -11.41 -2.59
C LYS A 385 -19.62 -11.81 -1.24
N SER A 386 -19.68 -13.11 -0.95
CA SER A 386 -20.20 -13.64 0.32
C SER A 386 -19.30 -13.27 1.50
N LEU A 387 -17.98 -13.46 1.35
CA LEU A 387 -16.98 -13.07 2.35
C LEU A 387 -16.98 -11.55 2.62
N LEU A 388 -17.04 -10.73 1.56
CA LEU A 388 -17.15 -9.27 1.66
C LEU A 388 -18.40 -8.86 2.44
N LYS A 389 -19.58 -9.40 2.10
CA LYS A 389 -20.84 -9.10 2.79
C LYS A 389 -20.79 -9.46 4.28
N ALA A 390 -20.27 -10.64 4.61
CA ALA A 390 -20.12 -11.09 6.00
C ALA A 390 -19.09 -10.27 6.80
N GLU A 391 -18.12 -9.64 6.14
CA GLU A 391 -17.14 -8.77 6.80
C GLU A 391 -17.64 -7.33 7.03
N LEU A 392 -18.70 -6.88 6.34
CA LEU A 392 -19.25 -5.52 6.55
C LEU A 392 -19.73 -5.26 7.98
N GLU A 393 -20.14 -6.30 8.71
CA GLU A 393 -20.58 -6.21 10.10
C GLU A 393 -19.42 -6.26 11.11
N ARG A 394 -18.26 -6.77 10.67
CA ARG A 394 -17.10 -7.08 11.52
C ARG A 394 -15.95 -6.10 11.36
N SER A 395 -15.78 -5.56 10.15
CA SER A 395 -14.69 -4.63 9.85
C SER A 395 -14.88 -3.31 10.57
N ARG A 396 -13.76 -2.76 11.08
CA ARG A 396 -13.67 -1.37 11.54
C ARG A 396 -13.83 -0.35 10.39
N SER A 397 -13.74 -0.85 9.16
CA SER A 397 -13.58 -0.09 7.92
C SER A 397 -14.50 -0.62 6.78
N PRO A 398 -15.81 -0.84 6.99
CA PRO A 398 -16.62 -1.74 6.13
C PRO A 398 -16.86 -1.24 4.70
N PHE A 399 -17.03 0.06 4.51
CA PHE A 399 -17.02 0.74 3.21
C PHE A 399 -15.81 0.37 2.32
N TYR A 400 -14.68 -0.09 2.92
CA TYR A 400 -13.52 -0.56 2.17
C TYR A 400 -13.91 -1.70 1.24
N PHE A 401 -14.66 -2.64 1.82
CA PHE A 401 -15.20 -3.80 1.16
C PHE A 401 -16.48 -3.49 0.35
N MET A 402 -17.12 -2.33 0.56
CA MET A 402 -18.27 -1.92 -0.26
C MET A 402 -17.88 -1.52 -1.69
N VAL A 403 -16.66 -1.01 -1.93
CA VAL A 403 -16.21 -0.78 -3.32
C VAL A 403 -15.97 -2.09 -4.06
N GLU A 404 -15.30 -3.07 -3.45
CA GLU A 404 -15.16 -4.40 -4.07
C GLU A 404 -16.52 -5.06 -4.33
N LEU A 405 -17.53 -4.79 -3.48
CA LEU A 405 -18.93 -5.20 -3.73
C LEU A 405 -19.59 -4.42 -4.88
N ALA A 406 -19.23 -3.15 -5.09
CA ALA A 406 -19.67 -2.37 -6.25
C ALA A 406 -19.02 -2.87 -7.54
N ASP A 407 -17.74 -3.23 -7.51
CA ASP A 407 -17.02 -3.79 -8.65
C ASP A 407 -17.56 -5.16 -9.05
N LEU A 408 -17.80 -6.05 -8.08
CA LEU A 408 -18.48 -7.32 -8.31
C LEU A 408 -19.97 -7.15 -8.72
N ALA A 409 -20.57 -5.97 -8.52
CA ALA A 409 -21.87 -5.62 -9.09
C ALA A 409 -21.76 -5.13 -10.54
N ARG A 410 -20.81 -4.23 -10.82
CA ARG A 410 -20.50 -3.72 -12.17
C ARG A 410 -20.10 -4.84 -13.13
N GLN A 411 -19.15 -5.70 -12.74
CA GLN A 411 -18.67 -6.84 -13.53
C GLN A 411 -19.81 -7.82 -13.88
N ALA A 412 -20.73 -8.02 -12.94
CA ALA A 412 -21.90 -8.88 -13.11
C ALA A 412 -23.12 -8.15 -13.73
N GLY A 413 -22.94 -7.01 -14.41
CA GLY A 413 -24.00 -6.31 -15.15
C GLY A 413 -25.12 -5.72 -14.29
N ARG A 414 -24.85 -5.36 -13.02
CA ARG A 414 -25.84 -4.84 -12.05
C ARG A 414 -25.54 -3.38 -11.67
N PRO A 415 -25.74 -2.39 -12.57
CA PRO A 415 -25.32 -1.00 -12.37
C PRO A 415 -25.94 -0.37 -11.10
N GLU A 416 -27.24 -0.54 -10.86
CA GLU A 416 -27.89 -0.01 -9.66
C GLU A 416 -27.28 -0.54 -8.34
N GLU A 417 -26.90 -1.82 -8.29
CA GLU A 417 -26.29 -2.40 -7.08
C GLU A 417 -24.87 -1.85 -6.90
N ALA A 418 -24.14 -1.60 -8.00
CA ALA A 418 -22.87 -0.92 -7.94
C ALA A 418 -23.01 0.50 -7.37
N LEU A 419 -23.92 1.32 -7.92
CA LEU A 419 -24.17 2.68 -7.44
C LEU A 419 -24.57 2.71 -5.96
N ARG A 420 -25.54 1.88 -5.54
CA ARG A 420 -25.94 1.76 -4.12
C ARG A 420 -24.79 1.35 -3.20
N TRP A 421 -23.83 0.56 -3.67
CA TRP A 421 -22.64 0.23 -2.89
C TRP A 421 -21.65 1.40 -2.82
N LEU A 422 -21.44 2.15 -3.92
CA LEU A 422 -20.55 3.32 -3.94
C LEU A 422 -21.09 4.47 -3.08
N GLU A 423 -22.38 4.77 -3.17
CA GLU A 423 -23.08 5.75 -2.33
C GLU A 423 -22.92 5.42 -0.84
N ARG A 424 -23.31 4.19 -0.45
CA ARG A 424 -23.18 3.70 0.93
C ARG A 424 -21.73 3.72 1.42
N ALA A 425 -20.75 3.52 0.53
CA ALA A 425 -19.34 3.56 0.88
C ALA A 425 -18.85 5.00 1.15
N HIS A 426 -19.28 5.97 0.32
CA HIS A 426 -19.05 7.40 0.53
C HIS A 426 -19.63 7.90 1.86
N ASP A 427 -20.89 7.56 2.13
CA ASP A 427 -21.59 8.06 3.31
C ASP A 427 -21.07 7.44 4.61
N SER A 428 -20.93 6.11 4.67
CA SER A 428 -20.79 5.38 5.94
C SER A 428 -19.42 5.46 6.63
N ALA A 429 -18.45 6.21 6.11
CA ALA A 429 -17.02 6.07 6.46
C ALA A 429 -16.52 7.18 7.50
N ARG A 430 -15.20 7.51 7.75
CA ARG A 430 -14.56 8.28 8.92
C ARG A 430 -13.34 9.36 8.81
N GLY A 431 -13.00 10.13 7.74
CA GLY A 431 -11.91 11.16 7.54
C GLY A 431 -12.06 12.38 6.50
N PRO A 432 -11.44 13.56 6.58
CA PRO A 432 -11.66 14.67 5.61
C PRO A 432 -10.87 14.54 4.28
N ALA A 433 -9.62 14.06 4.35
CA ALA A 433 -8.61 13.83 3.28
C ALA A 433 -9.03 13.04 2.01
N THR A 434 -10.34 12.92 1.80
CA THR A 434 -10.91 11.60 1.98
C THR A 434 -12.40 11.51 1.69
N ARG A 435 -13.37 12.20 2.35
CA ARG A 435 -14.81 12.11 1.94
C ARG A 435 -14.96 12.37 0.44
N PHE A 436 -14.24 13.39 0.00
CA PHE A 436 -13.98 13.72 -1.39
C PHE A 436 -13.62 12.50 -2.29
N GLN A 437 -12.93 11.53 -1.75
CA GLN A 437 -12.33 10.39 -2.43
C GLN A 437 -13.28 9.13 -2.49
N TRP A 438 -13.93 8.59 -1.43
CA TRP A 438 -15.00 7.53 -1.65
C TRP A 438 -16.20 8.18 -2.39
N GLY A 439 -16.36 9.51 -2.33
CA GLY A 439 -17.32 10.25 -3.17
C GLY A 439 -16.88 10.44 -4.62
N THR A 440 -15.58 10.56 -4.92
CA THR A 440 -15.07 10.59 -6.30
C THR A 440 -15.41 9.29 -7.02
N TYR A 441 -15.26 8.13 -6.36
CA TYR A 441 -15.78 6.87 -6.87
C TYR A 441 -17.28 6.94 -7.19
N HIS A 442 -18.11 7.47 -6.29
CA HIS A 442 -19.55 7.51 -6.50
C HIS A 442 -19.94 8.35 -7.72
N VAL A 443 -19.41 9.59 -7.84
CA VAL A 443 -19.69 10.46 -8.99
C VAL A 443 -19.17 9.85 -10.31
N LEU A 444 -17.97 9.25 -10.30
CA LEU A 444 -17.45 8.57 -11.50
C LEU A 444 -18.20 7.27 -11.82
N GLY A 445 -18.78 6.62 -10.82
CA GLY A 445 -19.69 5.48 -11.00
C GLY A 445 -20.99 5.90 -11.67
N MET A 446 -21.60 7.02 -11.27
CA MET A 446 -22.77 7.58 -11.94
C MET A 446 -22.45 7.93 -13.40
N VAL A 447 -21.29 8.55 -13.66
CA VAL A 447 -20.80 8.82 -15.02
C VAL A 447 -20.61 7.53 -15.86
N GLU A 448 -20.10 6.44 -15.27
CA GLU A 448 -19.86 5.18 -16.00
C GLU A 448 -21.13 4.33 -16.18
N LEU A 449 -22.14 4.47 -15.32
CA LEU A 449 -23.26 3.53 -15.20
C LEU A 449 -24.66 4.13 -15.46
N THR A 450 -24.83 5.44 -15.30
CA THR A 450 -26.05 6.22 -15.60
C THR A 450 -25.72 7.60 -16.21
N PRO A 451 -24.92 7.67 -17.31
CA PRO A 451 -24.47 8.95 -17.90
C PRO A 451 -25.62 9.88 -18.33
N GLU A 452 -26.81 9.34 -18.57
CA GLU A 452 -28.04 10.07 -18.86
C GLU A 452 -28.62 10.86 -17.68
N GLU A 453 -28.30 10.50 -16.42
CA GLU A 453 -28.78 11.19 -15.21
C GLU A 453 -28.01 12.49 -14.91
N GLY A 454 -27.80 13.32 -15.94
CA GLY A 454 -26.84 14.41 -15.91
C GLY A 454 -27.07 15.48 -14.84
N GLU A 455 -28.30 15.70 -14.39
CA GLU A 455 -28.55 16.56 -13.23
C GLU A 455 -28.15 15.93 -11.89
N ALA A 456 -28.28 14.61 -11.75
CA ALA A 456 -27.87 13.90 -10.54
C ALA A 456 -26.33 13.89 -10.43
N ILE A 457 -25.64 13.65 -11.56
CA ILE A 457 -24.19 13.78 -11.68
C ILE A 457 -23.74 15.20 -11.32
N GLU A 458 -24.38 16.24 -11.88
CA GLU A 458 -24.07 17.64 -11.61
C GLU A 458 -24.24 17.99 -10.11
N ARG A 459 -25.38 17.64 -9.51
CA ARG A 459 -25.64 17.85 -8.08
C ARG A 459 -24.64 17.11 -7.18
N ALA A 460 -24.31 15.86 -7.50
CA ALA A 460 -23.36 15.06 -6.74
C ALA A 460 -21.94 15.61 -6.83
N ALA A 461 -21.49 16.03 -8.02
CA ALA A 461 -20.18 16.68 -8.22
C ALA A 461 -20.07 18.00 -7.44
N ILE A 462 -21.08 18.87 -7.51
CA ILE A 462 -21.11 20.15 -6.77
C ILE A 462 -21.10 19.92 -5.26
N ALA A 463 -21.90 18.98 -4.74
CA ALA A 463 -21.90 18.63 -3.32
C ALA A 463 -20.53 18.10 -2.85
N LEU A 464 -19.89 17.24 -3.65
CA LEU A 464 -18.59 16.64 -3.37
C LEU A 464 -17.45 17.68 -3.31
N LEU A 465 -17.44 18.60 -4.28
CA LEU A 465 -16.46 19.71 -4.35
C LEU A 465 -16.70 20.74 -3.24
N THR A 466 -17.96 21.01 -2.91
CA THR A 466 -18.35 21.84 -1.75
C THR A 466 -17.83 21.22 -0.45
N GLU A 467 -17.89 19.89 -0.29
CA GLU A 467 -17.37 19.23 0.89
C GLU A 467 -15.83 19.27 0.96
N LEU A 468 -15.16 18.98 -0.16
CA LEU A 468 -13.69 19.08 -0.28
C LEU A 468 -13.18 20.46 0.15
N SER A 469 -13.87 21.53 -0.25
CA SER A 469 -13.46 22.92 0.02
C SER A 469 -13.31 23.28 1.50
N ARG A 470 -13.78 22.41 2.41
CA ARG A 470 -13.66 22.57 3.86
C ARG A 470 -12.34 22.02 4.43
N SER A 471 -11.54 21.29 3.64
CA SER A 471 -10.22 20.77 4.08
C SER A 471 -9.10 21.77 3.74
N PRO A 472 -8.24 22.17 4.69
CA PRO A 472 -7.14 23.12 4.43
C PRO A 472 -6.09 22.55 3.46
N ASP A 473 -6.06 21.24 3.25
CA ASP A 473 -5.18 20.51 2.32
C ASP A 473 -5.91 20.00 1.07
N ALA A 474 -7.07 20.58 0.74
CA ALA A 474 -7.91 20.19 -0.41
C ALA A 474 -7.18 20.16 -1.77
N LEU A 475 -6.24 21.07 -2.01
CA LEU A 475 -5.44 21.12 -3.24
C LEU A 475 -4.08 20.40 -3.12
N PHE A 476 -3.94 19.45 -2.18
CA PHE A 476 -2.67 18.78 -1.91
C PHE A 476 -2.75 17.26 -2.06
N GLY A 477 -1.60 16.65 -2.37
CA GLY A 477 -1.33 15.23 -2.20
C GLY A 477 -2.36 14.32 -2.85
N ARG A 478 -3.03 13.50 -2.05
CA ARG A 478 -4.05 12.56 -2.51
C ARG A 478 -5.30 13.28 -3.02
N ASN A 479 -5.72 14.39 -2.38
CA ASN A 479 -6.90 15.16 -2.81
C ASN A 479 -6.70 15.70 -4.23
N LEU A 480 -5.57 16.39 -4.48
CA LEU A 480 -5.25 16.96 -5.78
C LEU A 480 -5.31 15.91 -6.89
N ARG A 481 -4.73 14.72 -6.65
CA ARG A 481 -4.81 13.59 -7.59
C ARG A 481 -6.24 13.12 -7.87
N ARG A 482 -7.19 13.29 -6.94
CA ARG A 482 -8.62 12.93 -7.15
C ARG A 482 -9.46 14.05 -7.72
N LEU A 483 -9.05 15.30 -7.52
CA LEU A 483 -9.58 16.43 -8.26
C LEU A 483 -9.24 16.28 -9.76
N HIS A 484 -7.99 15.93 -10.09
CA HIS A 484 -7.65 15.58 -11.48
C HIS A 484 -8.41 14.35 -12.00
N THR A 485 -8.49 13.25 -11.23
CA THR A 485 -9.22 12.02 -11.66
C THR A 485 -10.71 12.30 -11.92
N LEU A 486 -11.34 13.12 -11.07
CA LEU A 486 -12.74 13.53 -11.20
C LEU A 486 -12.95 14.41 -12.45
N GLY A 487 -12.07 15.40 -12.66
CA GLY A 487 -12.15 16.30 -13.81
C GLY A 487 -11.94 15.61 -15.15
N GLU A 488 -11.04 14.62 -15.21
CA GLU A 488 -10.88 13.77 -16.39
C GLU A 488 -12.17 13.02 -16.76
N GLY A 489 -12.87 12.46 -15.76
CA GLY A 489 -14.14 11.77 -15.98
C GLY A 489 -15.27 12.71 -16.37
N LEU A 490 -15.42 13.85 -15.68
CA LEU A 490 -16.44 14.85 -15.98
C LEU A 490 -16.25 15.49 -17.38
N ARG A 491 -15.00 15.69 -17.84
CA ARG A 491 -14.72 16.14 -19.21
C ARG A 491 -15.08 15.10 -20.27
N ALA A 492 -14.73 13.83 -20.05
CA ALA A 492 -15.08 12.76 -20.99
C ALA A 492 -16.60 12.66 -21.14
N TRP A 493 -17.32 12.62 -20.02
CA TRP A 493 -18.78 12.64 -19.98
C TRP A 493 -19.40 13.86 -20.69
N ALA A 494 -18.86 15.06 -20.47
CA ALA A 494 -19.33 16.28 -21.12
C ALA A 494 -19.01 16.34 -22.63
N GLY A 495 -17.99 15.61 -23.10
CA GLY A 495 -17.67 15.45 -24.53
C GLY A 495 -18.56 14.46 -25.27
N GLU A 496 -19.15 13.49 -24.55
CA GLU A 496 -20.05 12.46 -25.09
C GLU A 496 -21.54 12.85 -24.95
N SER A 497 -21.86 14.04 -24.44
CA SER A 497 -23.22 14.51 -24.14
C SER A 497 -23.39 16.02 -24.36
N ASP A 498 -24.61 16.54 -24.23
CA ASP A 498 -24.86 18.00 -24.06
C ASP A 498 -24.53 18.46 -22.62
N GLY A 499 -23.34 18.05 -22.17
CA GLY A 499 -22.86 18.21 -20.79
C GLY A 499 -22.03 19.47 -20.56
N HIS A 500 -21.64 20.20 -21.62
CA HIS A 500 -20.80 21.39 -21.53
C HIS A 500 -21.38 22.46 -20.56
N PRO A 501 -22.67 22.84 -20.63
CA PRO A 501 -23.26 23.80 -19.68
C PRO A 501 -23.36 23.27 -18.24
N ARG A 502 -23.28 21.94 -18.04
CA ARG A 502 -23.25 21.32 -16.69
C ARG A 502 -21.86 21.38 -16.10
N LEU A 503 -20.85 21.09 -16.93
CA LEU A 503 -19.44 21.20 -16.58
C LEU A 503 -19.06 22.65 -16.21
N GLU A 504 -19.59 23.64 -16.91
CA GLU A 504 -19.47 25.07 -16.54
C GLU A 504 -20.05 25.35 -15.14
N ARG A 505 -21.28 24.87 -14.83
CA ARG A 505 -21.88 25.07 -13.49
C ARG A 505 -21.12 24.36 -12.37
N ILE A 506 -20.54 23.18 -12.62
CA ILE A 506 -19.66 22.48 -11.67
C ILE A 506 -18.37 23.30 -11.44
N GLN A 507 -17.81 23.89 -12.50
CA GLN A 507 -16.63 24.73 -12.47
C GLN A 507 -16.88 26.04 -11.68
N ASP A 508 -17.99 26.74 -11.94
CA ASP A 508 -18.37 27.97 -11.26
C ASP A 508 -18.70 27.75 -9.78
N ALA A 509 -19.37 26.64 -9.44
CA ALA A 509 -19.69 26.32 -8.05
C ALA A 509 -18.42 26.07 -7.20
N PHE A 510 -17.34 25.58 -7.80
CA PHE A 510 -16.09 25.27 -7.09
C PHE A 510 -15.06 26.43 -7.10
N ALA A 511 -14.98 27.22 -8.19
CA ALA A 511 -13.91 28.21 -8.35
C ALA A 511 -13.75 29.20 -7.18
N PRO A 512 -14.81 29.84 -6.62
CA PRO A 512 -14.68 30.77 -5.49
C PRO A 512 -14.28 30.09 -4.16
N ALA A 513 -14.41 28.77 -4.07
CA ALA A 513 -13.95 27.99 -2.93
C ALA A 513 -12.50 27.52 -3.15
N CYS A 514 -12.15 27.16 -4.38
CA CYS A 514 -10.80 26.81 -4.81
C CYS A 514 -9.81 27.98 -4.65
N GLU A 515 -10.15 29.19 -5.11
CA GLU A 515 -9.27 30.37 -5.00
C GLU A 515 -8.88 30.69 -3.54
N ARG A 516 -9.80 30.45 -2.58
CA ARG A 516 -9.57 30.68 -1.15
C ARG A 516 -8.68 29.65 -0.46
N LEU A 517 -8.42 28.50 -1.09
CA LEU A 517 -7.51 27.46 -0.58
C LEU A 517 -6.02 27.77 -0.85
N GLY A 518 -5.74 28.81 -1.65
CA GLY A 518 -4.39 29.15 -2.09
C GLY A 518 -3.85 28.18 -3.14
N GLN A 519 -2.53 28.18 -3.35
CA GLN A 519 -1.85 27.28 -4.29
C GLN A 519 -1.04 26.20 -3.57
N SER A 520 -0.80 25.10 -4.26
CA SER A 520 0.04 23.97 -3.81
C SER A 520 1.46 24.05 -4.40
N GLU A 521 2.37 23.14 -4.03
CA GLU A 521 3.66 22.98 -4.74
C GLU A 521 3.46 22.60 -6.23
N GLU A 522 2.33 21.95 -6.53
CA GLU A 522 1.82 21.63 -7.86
C GLU A 522 0.67 22.63 -8.17
N PRO A 523 0.84 23.58 -9.11
CA PRO A 523 -0.16 24.62 -9.38
C PRO A 523 -1.47 24.05 -9.90
N PHE A 524 -2.59 24.56 -9.38
CA PHE A 524 -3.93 24.13 -9.78
C PHE A 524 -4.75 25.30 -10.34
N ASP A 525 -5.29 25.14 -11.54
CA ASP A 525 -6.10 26.16 -12.20
C ASP A 525 -7.56 26.11 -11.70
N CYS A 526 -7.85 26.88 -10.66
CA CYS A 526 -9.18 26.95 -10.07
C CYS A 526 -10.30 27.37 -11.05
N LYS A 527 -9.99 27.98 -12.21
CA LYS A 527 -10.99 28.46 -13.19
C LYS A 527 -11.05 27.59 -14.46
N GLY A 528 -9.93 27.02 -14.86
CA GLY A 528 -9.80 26.23 -16.09
C GLY A 528 -9.62 24.72 -15.90
N TRP A 529 -9.58 24.19 -14.67
CA TRP A 529 -9.33 22.75 -14.47
C TRP A 529 -10.39 21.81 -15.06
N LEU A 530 -11.62 22.30 -15.30
CA LEU A 530 -12.66 21.56 -16.04
C LEU A 530 -12.77 21.94 -17.52
N THR A 531 -12.44 23.19 -17.91
CA THR A 531 -12.49 23.60 -19.32
C THR A 531 -11.53 22.78 -20.19
N ALA A 532 -11.90 22.55 -21.45
CA ALA A 532 -11.11 21.72 -22.37
C ALA A 532 -9.77 22.37 -22.78
N LYS A 533 -8.84 21.53 -23.22
CA LYS A 533 -7.59 21.88 -23.92
C LYS A 533 -7.43 20.96 -25.13
#